data_AF-A0A5N6PWW0-F1
#
_entry.id   AF-A0A5N6PWW0-F1
#
_cell.length_a   1.000
_cell.length_b   1.000
_cell.length_c   1.000
_cell.angle_alpha   90.00
_cell.angle_beta   90.00
_cell.angle_gamma   90.00
#
_symmetry.space_group_name_H-M   'P 1'
#
loop_
_entity.id
_entity.type
_entity.pdbx_description
1 polymer ?
#
loop_
_entity_poly.entity_id
_entity_poly.type
_entity_poly.pdbx_seq_one_letter_code
_entity_poly.pdbx_strand_id
1 'polypeptide(L)'
;MPHLFLNLLTFFIFIFFFVLPATAQSYNQYGTNCPSYMWGDVNISYPFWKISSSENNTQFCGYQGLGINCTDNGQRNISLIAFGNDSYYVQRINNDYRSIVLADYDFSSVAPGPNDCPRARHNISLGTLPLQFHVTMVNLSFHFNCDGSPSFATAIPCLGRNGGNAYVNVVNVTTEDDWDVHSCAEKVVTTVYPEPIFMSNLSLNYGRLLQG
;
A
#
# COMPACT_ATOMS: atom_id res chain seq x y z
N MET A 1 -38.19 42.28 -17.34
CA MET A 1 -37.85 40.84 -17.17
C MET A 1 -37.01 40.19 -18.30
N PRO A 2 -36.23 40.87 -19.18
CA PRO A 2 -35.33 40.18 -20.13
C PRO A 2 -33.86 40.10 -19.67
N HIS A 3 -33.42 40.94 -18.73
CA HIS A 3 -32.03 40.94 -18.22
C HIS A 3 -31.67 39.77 -17.30
N LEU A 4 -32.66 39.12 -16.69
CA LEU A 4 -32.45 37.98 -15.79
C LEU A 4 -32.18 36.68 -16.57
N PHE A 5 -32.79 36.53 -17.75
CA PHE A 5 -32.61 35.37 -18.64
C PHE A 5 -31.23 35.36 -19.32
N LEU A 6 -30.70 36.53 -19.68
CA LEU A 6 -29.39 36.64 -20.34
C LEU A 6 -28.22 36.31 -19.40
N ASN A 7 -28.35 36.64 -18.10
CA ASN A 7 -27.36 36.30 -17.07
C ASN A 7 -27.37 34.81 -16.68
N LEU A 8 -28.54 34.16 -16.74
CA LEU A 8 -28.65 32.72 -16.46
C LEU A 8 -28.02 31.88 -17.58
N LEU A 9 -28.12 32.35 -18.84
CA LEU A 9 -27.53 31.69 -20.01
C LEU A 9 -25.99 31.80 -20.01
N THR A 10 -25.42 32.94 -19.62
CA THR A 10 -23.96 33.11 -19.48
C THR A 10 -23.37 32.30 -18.32
N PHE A 11 -24.12 32.08 -17.23
CA PHE A 11 -23.69 31.21 -16.12
C PHE A 11 -23.63 29.74 -16.54
N PHE A 12 -24.58 29.28 -17.37
CA PHE A 12 -24.59 27.90 -17.88
C PHE A 12 -23.43 27.60 -18.85
N ILE A 13 -23.00 28.60 -19.64
CA ILE A 13 -21.86 28.46 -20.57
C ILE A 13 -20.54 28.32 -19.81
N PHE A 14 -20.37 28.99 -18.67
CA PHE A 14 -19.14 28.89 -17.86
C PHE A 14 -18.99 27.54 -17.15
N ILE A 15 -20.10 26.85 -16.83
CA ILE A 15 -20.06 25.53 -16.18
C ILE A 15 -19.61 24.44 -17.17
N PHE A 16 -19.86 24.61 -18.47
CA PHE A 16 -19.47 23.65 -19.51
C PHE A 16 -17.96 23.65 -19.84
N PHE A 17 -17.21 24.68 -19.43
CA PHE A 17 -15.77 24.79 -19.72
C PHE A 17 -14.84 24.26 -18.62
N PHE A 18 -15.37 23.84 -17.46
CA PHE A 18 -14.55 23.41 -16.31
C PHE A 18 -14.82 21.99 -15.81
N VAL A 19 -15.27 21.11 -16.69
CA VAL A 19 -15.21 19.68 -16.39
C VAL A 19 -14.48 18.99 -17.53
N LEU A 20 -13.15 18.95 -17.42
CA LEU A 20 -12.37 17.94 -18.11
C LEU A 20 -12.54 16.65 -17.29
N PRO A 21 -13.36 15.68 -17.72
CA PRO A 21 -13.24 14.34 -17.17
C PRO A 21 -11.86 13.84 -17.57
N ALA A 22 -10.91 13.88 -16.64
CA ALA A 22 -9.64 13.18 -16.78
C ALA A 22 -9.93 11.68 -16.65
N THR A 23 -10.40 11.07 -17.73
CA THR A 23 -10.46 9.61 -17.82
C THR A 23 -9.02 9.13 -17.94
N ALA A 24 -8.45 8.60 -16.85
CA ALA A 24 -7.19 7.87 -16.93
C ALA A 24 -7.41 6.63 -17.79
N GLN A 25 -7.00 6.72 -19.05
CA GLN A 25 -7.15 5.65 -20.02
C GLN A 25 -6.08 4.59 -19.73
N SER A 26 -6.49 3.41 -19.26
CA SER A 26 -5.58 2.29 -19.02
C SER A 26 -5.29 1.47 -20.29
N TYR A 27 -5.36 2.10 -21.46
CA TYR A 27 -5.08 1.40 -22.72
C TYR A 27 -3.57 1.22 -22.82
N ASN A 28 -3.11 -0.01 -23.02
CA ASN A 28 -1.71 -0.30 -23.28
C ASN A 28 -1.33 0.32 -24.64
N GLN A 29 -0.92 1.59 -24.62
CA GLN A 29 -0.47 2.34 -25.80
C GLN A 29 0.75 1.71 -26.47
N TYR A 30 1.43 0.79 -25.79
CA TYR A 30 2.63 0.11 -26.28
C TYR A 30 2.33 -1.18 -27.05
N GLY A 31 1.07 -1.64 -27.08
CA GLY A 31 0.62 -2.74 -27.93
C GLY A 31 1.44 -4.03 -27.79
N THR A 32 1.81 -4.64 -28.92
CA THR A 32 2.60 -5.90 -28.99
C THR A 32 4.06 -5.74 -28.55
N ASN A 33 4.58 -4.51 -28.46
CA ASN A 33 5.98 -4.27 -28.12
C ASN A 33 6.26 -4.37 -26.61
N CYS A 34 5.19 -4.39 -25.80
CA CYS A 34 5.26 -4.53 -24.35
C CYS A 34 4.32 -5.64 -23.88
N PRO A 35 4.69 -6.91 -24.16
CA PRO A 35 3.88 -8.06 -23.76
C PRO A 35 3.87 -8.20 -22.23
N SER A 36 2.85 -8.89 -21.73
CA SER A 36 2.82 -9.32 -20.32
C SER A 36 3.95 -10.32 -20.04
N TYR A 37 4.52 -10.25 -18.86
CA TYR A 37 5.61 -11.10 -18.42
C TYR A 37 5.24 -11.85 -17.13
N MET A 38 5.28 -13.17 -17.18
CA MET A 38 5.11 -14.02 -16.00
C MET A 38 6.43 -14.17 -15.24
N TRP A 39 6.43 -13.84 -13.95
CA TRP A 39 7.53 -14.10 -13.04
C TRP A 39 7.03 -14.80 -11.78
N GLY A 40 7.31 -16.10 -11.67
CA GLY A 40 6.62 -16.95 -10.69
C GLY A 40 5.11 -16.91 -10.93
N ASP A 41 4.34 -16.55 -9.91
CA ASP A 41 2.88 -16.43 -9.98
C ASP A 41 2.38 -15.00 -10.29
N VAL A 42 3.30 -14.06 -10.53
CA VAL A 42 2.96 -12.66 -10.82
C VAL A 42 2.94 -12.44 -12.32
N ASN A 43 1.77 -12.12 -12.86
CA ASN A 43 1.61 -11.66 -14.25
C ASN A 43 1.82 -10.15 -14.33
N ILE A 44 2.99 -9.72 -14.81
CA ILE A 44 3.37 -8.32 -14.91
C ILE A 44 2.93 -7.77 -16.27
N SER A 45 2.06 -6.77 -16.27
CA SER A 45 1.58 -6.09 -17.47
C SER A 45 1.25 -4.63 -17.18
N TYR A 46 1.15 -3.84 -18.25
CA TYR A 46 0.77 -2.42 -18.18
C TYR A 46 -0.42 -2.21 -17.22
N PRO A 47 -0.37 -1.24 -16.29
CA PRO A 47 0.60 -0.14 -16.20
C PRO A 47 1.93 -0.47 -15.49
N PHE A 48 2.04 -1.67 -14.91
CA PHE A 48 3.29 -2.19 -14.34
C PHE A 48 4.16 -2.78 -15.44
N TRP A 49 5.45 -2.86 -15.21
CA TRP A 49 6.37 -3.43 -16.20
C TRP A 49 7.58 -4.03 -15.51
N LYS A 50 8.17 -5.06 -16.12
CA LYS A 50 9.37 -5.70 -15.60
C LYS A 50 10.57 -4.77 -15.86
N ILE A 51 11.32 -4.44 -14.82
CA ILE A 51 12.63 -3.77 -14.99
C ILE A 51 13.59 -4.81 -15.57
N SER A 52 14.09 -4.54 -16.77
CA SER A 52 15.08 -5.38 -17.43
C SER A 52 16.45 -4.71 -17.42
N SER A 53 17.51 -5.49 -17.19
CA SER A 53 18.90 -5.04 -17.33
C SER A 53 19.36 -5.03 -18.79
N SER A 54 18.62 -5.68 -19.70
CA SER A 54 18.97 -5.90 -21.11
C SER A 54 18.02 -5.25 -22.12
N GLU A 55 16.89 -4.71 -21.67
CA GLU A 55 16.05 -3.87 -22.54
C GLU A 55 16.77 -2.53 -22.68
N ASN A 56 16.98 -2.08 -23.92
CA ASN A 56 17.53 -0.77 -24.20
C ASN A 56 16.81 0.26 -23.31
N ASN A 57 17.57 1.06 -22.55
CA ASN A 57 17.14 2.09 -21.60
C ASN A 57 16.22 3.18 -22.19
N THR A 58 15.69 2.98 -23.40
CA THR A 58 14.86 3.91 -24.17
C THR A 58 13.38 3.50 -24.25
N GLN A 59 13.00 2.27 -23.88
CA GLN A 59 11.61 1.82 -23.98
C GLN A 59 11.03 1.37 -22.62
N PHE A 60 10.29 2.27 -21.97
CA PHE A 60 9.50 1.96 -20.78
C PHE A 60 8.14 1.38 -21.20
N CYS A 61 7.83 0.18 -20.72
CA CYS A 61 6.58 -0.53 -21.02
C CYS A 61 5.42 -0.21 -20.05
N GLY A 62 5.58 0.82 -19.22
CA GLY A 62 4.61 1.23 -18.22
C GLY A 62 4.97 2.58 -17.60
N TYR A 63 4.28 2.94 -16.52
CA TYR A 63 4.53 4.23 -15.87
C TYR A 63 5.86 4.23 -15.10
N GLN A 64 6.52 5.39 -15.10
CA GLN A 64 7.68 5.62 -14.25
C GLN A 64 7.29 5.42 -12.78
N GLY A 65 8.11 4.68 -12.04
CA GLY A 65 7.85 4.31 -10.64
C GLY A 65 6.92 3.11 -10.44
N LEU A 66 6.38 2.51 -11.51
CA LEU A 66 5.64 1.23 -11.46
C LEU A 66 6.45 0.05 -12.03
N GLY A 67 7.77 0.23 -12.13
CA GLY A 67 8.68 -0.83 -12.54
C GLY A 67 8.83 -1.88 -11.44
N ILE A 68 8.76 -3.15 -11.81
CA ILE A 68 8.90 -4.30 -10.92
C ILE A 68 10.26 -4.93 -11.17
N ASN A 69 11.09 -4.97 -10.14
CA ASN A 69 12.34 -5.68 -10.14
C ASN A 69 12.08 -7.17 -9.87
N CYS A 70 12.52 -8.02 -10.79
CA CYS A 70 12.35 -9.46 -10.69
C CYS A 70 13.71 -10.11 -10.40
N THR A 71 13.83 -10.72 -9.23
CA THR A 71 15.02 -11.44 -8.79
C THR A 71 14.69 -12.89 -8.45
N ASP A 72 15.70 -13.75 -8.52
CA ASP A 72 15.64 -15.14 -8.07
C ASP A 72 16.71 -15.31 -6.99
N ASN A 73 16.32 -15.86 -5.84
CA ASN A 73 17.23 -16.15 -4.73
C ASN A 73 17.65 -17.63 -4.66
N GLY A 74 17.35 -18.41 -5.69
CA GLY A 74 17.62 -19.85 -5.79
C GLY A 74 16.56 -20.73 -5.13
N GLN A 75 15.62 -20.15 -4.37
CA GLN A 75 14.49 -20.86 -3.76
C GLN A 75 13.15 -20.45 -4.36
N ARG A 76 13.03 -19.18 -4.78
CA ARG A 76 11.80 -18.63 -5.33
C ARG A 76 12.05 -17.42 -6.21
N ASN A 77 11.11 -17.20 -7.11
CA ASN A 77 10.96 -15.95 -7.84
C ASN A 77 10.43 -14.86 -6.89
N ILE A 78 11.12 -13.74 -6.85
CA ILE A 78 10.79 -12.56 -6.06
C ILE A 78 10.49 -11.40 -7.00
N SER A 79 9.33 -10.77 -6.81
CA SER A 79 8.96 -9.52 -7.48
C SER A 79 8.94 -8.41 -6.44
N LEU A 80 9.73 -7.36 -6.68
CA LEU A 80 9.84 -6.19 -5.80
C LEU A 80 9.40 -4.94 -6.55
N ILE A 81 8.62 -4.11 -5.88
CA ILE A 81 8.33 -2.74 -6.31
C ILE A 81 8.78 -1.78 -5.21
N ALA A 82 9.29 -0.62 -5.60
CA ALA A 82 9.75 0.39 -4.66
C ALA A 82 8.83 1.61 -4.69
N PHE A 83 8.41 2.08 -3.52
CA PHE A 83 7.73 3.36 -3.36
C PHE A 83 8.55 4.22 -2.41
N GLY A 84 9.07 5.34 -2.89
CA GLY A 84 10.05 6.13 -2.15
C GLY A 84 11.31 5.32 -1.87
N ASN A 85 11.68 5.17 -0.60
CA ASN A 85 12.84 4.40 -0.16
C ASN A 85 12.49 2.98 0.29
N ASP A 86 11.21 2.63 0.28
CA ASP A 86 10.71 1.38 0.83
C ASP A 86 10.40 0.37 -0.27
N SER A 87 10.66 -0.90 0.02
CA SER A 87 10.44 -2.00 -0.92
C SER A 87 9.25 -2.85 -0.48
N TYR A 88 8.52 -3.36 -1.47
CA TYR A 88 7.35 -4.19 -1.26
C TYR A 88 7.42 -5.40 -2.18
N TYR A 89 7.11 -6.57 -1.62
CA TYR A 89 6.89 -7.77 -2.41
C TYR A 89 5.57 -7.65 -3.17
N VAL A 90 5.63 -7.86 -4.49
CA VAL A 90 4.43 -7.97 -5.31
C VAL A 90 3.88 -9.38 -5.17
N GLN A 91 2.74 -9.51 -4.49
CA GLN A 91 2.08 -10.81 -4.33
C GLN A 91 1.19 -11.14 -5.52
N ARG A 92 0.49 -10.14 -6.06
CA ARG A 92 -0.45 -10.31 -7.16
C ARG A 92 -0.67 -9.00 -7.89
N ILE A 93 -0.82 -9.09 -9.21
CA ILE A 93 -1.38 -8.03 -10.04
C ILE A 93 -2.69 -8.56 -10.59
N ASN A 94 -3.77 -7.80 -10.42
CA ASN A 94 -5.07 -8.14 -10.98
C ASN A 94 -5.44 -7.11 -12.05
N ASN A 95 -5.40 -7.54 -13.31
CA ASN A 95 -5.69 -6.67 -14.44
C ASN A 95 -7.19 -6.36 -14.59
N ASP A 96 -8.07 -7.27 -14.16
CA ASP A 96 -9.53 -7.08 -14.22
C ASP A 96 -9.98 -5.99 -13.25
N TYR A 97 -9.42 -6.02 -12.03
CA TYR A 97 -9.69 -5.04 -10.98
C TYR A 97 -8.70 -3.86 -10.98
N ARG A 98 -7.75 -3.84 -11.91
CA ARG A 98 -6.70 -2.82 -12.05
C ARG A 98 -5.99 -2.53 -10.71
N SER A 99 -5.64 -3.59 -9.99
CA SER A 99 -5.10 -3.52 -8.64
C SER A 99 -3.80 -4.30 -8.49
N ILE A 100 -3.03 -3.93 -7.48
CA ILE A 100 -1.81 -4.62 -7.06
C ILE A 100 -1.93 -4.94 -5.57
N VAL A 101 -1.54 -6.17 -5.22
CA VAL A 101 -1.47 -6.64 -3.83
C VAL A 101 -0.01 -6.73 -3.43
N LEU A 102 0.32 -6.04 -2.35
CA LEU A 102 1.67 -5.86 -1.87
C LEU A 102 1.81 -6.42 -0.45
N ALA A 103 2.95 -7.03 -0.17
CA ALA A 103 3.40 -7.30 1.17
C ALA A 103 4.62 -6.44 1.46
N ASP A 104 4.61 -5.79 2.61
CA ASP A 104 5.75 -5.01 3.08
C ASP A 104 6.99 -5.91 3.24
N TYR A 105 8.14 -5.44 2.76
CA TYR A 105 9.38 -6.21 2.77
C TYR A 105 9.82 -6.57 4.20
N ASP A 106 9.57 -5.69 5.18
CA ASP A 106 9.93 -5.90 6.58
C ASP A 106 8.96 -6.84 7.33
N PHE A 107 7.85 -7.23 6.70
CA PHE A 107 6.79 -8.06 7.31
C PHE A 107 6.69 -9.49 6.80
N SER A 108 7.37 -9.82 5.71
CA SER A 108 6.93 -10.91 4.86
C SER A 108 7.46 -12.28 5.25
N SER A 109 6.58 -13.28 5.23
CA SER A 109 6.93 -14.71 5.20
C SER A 109 7.56 -15.14 3.87
N VAL A 110 7.69 -14.22 2.90
CA VAL A 110 8.28 -14.48 1.58
C VAL A 110 9.76 -14.85 1.67
N ALA A 111 10.48 -14.17 2.56
CA ALA A 111 11.83 -14.49 2.99
C ALA A 111 11.93 -14.01 4.45
N PRO A 112 12.39 -14.84 5.40
CA PRO A 112 12.48 -14.42 6.79
C PRO A 112 13.31 -13.14 6.90
N GLY A 113 12.72 -12.11 7.50
CA GLY A 113 13.43 -10.89 7.85
C GLY A 113 14.57 -11.16 8.84
N PRO A 114 15.49 -10.21 9.07
CA PRO A 114 16.67 -10.40 9.91
C PRO A 114 16.37 -10.66 11.39
N ASN A 115 15.11 -10.59 11.84
CA ASN A 115 14.67 -10.95 13.18
C ASN A 115 13.33 -11.70 13.06
N ASP A 116 13.18 -12.83 13.77
CA ASP A 116 12.00 -13.72 13.75
C ASP A 116 10.65 -13.06 14.10
N CYS A 117 10.63 -11.76 14.42
CA CYS A 117 9.43 -10.99 14.74
C CYS A 117 9.34 -9.77 13.79
N PRO A 118 8.47 -9.81 12.78
CA PRO A 118 8.33 -8.72 11.83
C PRO A 118 7.79 -7.45 12.50
N ARG A 119 8.19 -6.27 11.99
CA ARG A 119 7.91 -4.97 12.63
C ARG A 119 7.58 -3.90 11.59
N ALA A 120 6.53 -3.11 11.83
CA ALA A 120 6.28 -1.89 11.10
C ALA A 120 7.39 -0.87 11.33
N ARG A 121 8.00 -0.40 10.24
CA ARG A 121 9.06 0.62 10.28
C ARG A 121 8.66 1.92 9.60
N HIS A 122 7.71 1.87 8.67
CA HIS A 122 7.30 3.02 7.88
C HIS A 122 5.81 2.98 7.56
N ASN A 123 5.28 4.13 7.17
CA ASN A 123 4.00 4.22 6.50
C ASN A 123 4.17 3.86 5.02
N ILE A 124 3.06 3.62 4.32
CA ILE A 124 3.10 3.45 2.87
C ILE A 124 2.89 4.82 2.23
N SER A 125 3.89 5.31 1.51
CA SER A 125 3.79 6.54 0.73
C SER A 125 3.78 6.22 -0.75
N LEU A 126 2.63 6.44 -1.40
CA LEU A 126 2.49 6.26 -2.85
C LEU A 126 3.10 7.43 -3.64
N GLY A 127 3.55 8.49 -2.97
CA GLY A 127 4.12 9.68 -3.59
C GLY A 127 3.17 10.32 -4.61
N THR A 128 3.68 10.54 -5.83
CA THR A 128 2.90 11.11 -6.95
C THR A 128 2.42 10.03 -7.92
N LEU A 129 2.52 8.74 -7.55
CA LEU A 129 2.09 7.66 -8.42
C LEU A 129 0.56 7.67 -8.55
N PRO A 130 0.00 7.25 -9.70
CA PRO A 130 -1.44 7.18 -9.93
C PRO A 130 -2.05 5.94 -9.25
N LEU A 131 -1.73 5.73 -7.98
CA LEU A 131 -2.22 4.65 -7.13
C LEU A 131 -3.05 5.25 -6.00
N GLN A 132 -4.08 4.53 -5.58
CA GLN A 132 -4.88 4.88 -4.43
C GLN A 132 -5.15 3.64 -3.59
N PHE A 133 -5.20 3.82 -2.27
CA PHE A 133 -5.65 2.76 -1.39
C PHE A 133 -7.13 2.45 -1.65
N HIS A 134 -7.48 1.17 -1.63
CA HIS A 134 -8.87 0.76 -1.80
C HIS A 134 -9.70 1.24 -0.60
N VAL A 135 -10.96 1.60 -0.82
CA VAL A 135 -11.86 2.16 0.23
C VAL A 135 -12.08 1.24 1.42
N THR A 136 -11.81 -0.06 1.26
CA THR A 136 -11.92 -1.06 2.34
C THR A 136 -10.63 -1.23 3.13
N MET A 137 -9.53 -0.60 2.71
CA MET A 137 -8.29 -0.64 3.46
C MET A 137 -8.44 0.15 4.75
N VAL A 138 -7.72 -0.27 5.79
CA VAL A 138 -7.78 0.34 7.12
C VAL A 138 -6.37 0.65 7.61
N ASN A 139 -6.28 1.61 8.52
CA ASN A 139 -5.01 1.97 9.12
C ASN A 139 -4.81 1.19 10.42
N LEU A 140 -3.65 0.58 10.57
CA LEU A 140 -3.16 0.04 11.82
C LEU A 140 -2.13 0.99 12.41
N SER A 141 -2.26 1.28 13.70
CA SER A 141 -1.25 2.03 14.46
C SER A 141 -0.46 1.04 15.31
N PHE A 142 0.84 1.04 15.11
CA PHE A 142 1.82 0.28 15.87
C PHE A 142 2.52 1.21 16.85
N HIS A 143 2.61 0.78 18.09
CA HIS A 143 3.21 1.54 19.18
C HIS A 143 4.33 0.71 19.80
N PHE A 144 5.51 1.29 19.98
CA PHE A 144 6.69 0.57 20.45
C PHE A 144 7.31 1.21 21.68
N ASN A 145 7.91 0.36 22.52
CA ASN A 145 8.53 0.72 23.78
C ASN A 145 7.60 1.54 24.68
N CYS A 146 6.37 1.07 24.84
CA CYS A 146 5.37 1.70 25.69
C CYS A 146 5.45 1.23 27.14
N ASP A 147 5.08 2.12 28.06
CA ASP A 147 4.90 1.83 29.49
C ASP A 147 3.58 1.10 29.81
N GLY A 148 2.62 1.15 28.89
CA GLY A 148 1.33 0.47 28.96
C GLY A 148 0.56 0.58 27.64
N SER A 149 -0.72 0.21 27.68
CA SER A 149 -1.59 0.28 26.51
C SER A 149 -3.07 0.45 26.90
N PRO A 150 -3.87 1.13 26.07
CA PRO A 150 -5.33 1.14 26.19
C PRO A 150 -5.92 -0.27 26.03
N SER A 151 -7.15 -0.49 26.51
CA SER A 151 -7.79 -1.82 26.49
C SER A 151 -8.11 -2.36 25.08
N PHE A 152 -8.17 -1.50 24.07
CA PHE A 152 -8.41 -1.90 22.68
C PHE A 152 -7.14 -2.34 21.94
N ALA A 153 -5.97 -2.08 22.51
CA ALA A 153 -4.70 -2.36 21.86
C ALA A 153 -4.29 -3.82 22.08
N THR A 154 -3.81 -4.47 21.04
CA THR A 154 -3.33 -5.85 21.09
C THR A 154 -1.82 -5.84 21.26
N ALA A 155 -1.30 -6.53 22.27
CA ALA A 155 0.14 -6.71 22.45
C ALA A 155 0.78 -7.49 21.28
N ILE A 156 2.02 -7.15 20.96
CA ILE A 156 2.90 -7.86 20.02
C ILE A 156 4.07 -8.44 20.84
N PRO A 157 3.93 -9.63 21.43
CA PRO A 157 4.85 -10.11 22.46
C PRO A 157 6.29 -10.28 21.99
N CYS A 158 6.50 -10.66 20.73
CA CYS A 158 7.84 -10.92 20.20
C CYS A 158 8.66 -9.64 19.95
N LEU A 159 8.02 -8.46 19.88
CA LEU A 159 8.69 -7.16 19.82
C LEU A 159 9.02 -6.59 21.20
N GLY A 160 8.59 -7.24 22.29
CA GLY A 160 8.72 -6.78 23.66
C GLY A 160 10.09 -7.02 24.34
N ARG A 161 11.16 -7.34 23.60
CA ARG A 161 12.46 -7.70 24.22
C ARG A 161 13.24 -6.45 24.65
N ASN A 162 13.78 -6.48 25.88
CA ASN A 162 14.59 -5.44 26.52
C ASN A 162 13.85 -4.21 27.08
N GLY A 163 12.61 -4.40 27.57
CA GLY A 163 11.96 -3.46 28.50
C GLY A 163 10.97 -2.47 27.88
N GLY A 164 10.65 -2.63 26.60
CA GLY A 164 9.63 -1.84 25.93
C GLY A 164 8.52 -2.72 25.37
N ASN A 165 7.27 -2.51 25.77
CA ASN A 165 6.14 -3.25 25.22
C ASN A 165 5.76 -2.72 23.84
N ALA A 166 5.25 -3.59 22.96
CA ALA A 166 4.77 -3.23 21.64
C ALA A 166 3.30 -3.60 21.48
N TYR A 167 2.53 -2.76 20.79
CA TYR A 167 1.10 -2.90 20.64
C TYR A 167 0.62 -2.49 19.25
N VAL A 168 -0.53 -3.00 18.84
CA VAL A 168 -1.22 -2.62 17.61
C VAL A 168 -2.71 -2.41 17.84
N ASN A 169 -3.27 -1.37 17.23
CA ASN A 169 -4.71 -1.15 17.16
C ASN A 169 -5.13 -0.74 15.75
N VAL A 170 -6.41 -0.95 15.43
CA VAL A 170 -7.03 -0.31 14.27
C VAL A 170 -7.24 1.16 14.60
N VAL A 171 -6.86 2.05 13.68
CA VAL A 171 -7.07 3.49 13.83
C VAL A 171 -8.53 3.83 13.57
N ASN A 172 -9.14 4.48 14.54
CA ASN A 172 -10.42 5.16 14.45
C ASN A 172 -10.40 6.37 15.41
N VAL A 173 -11.43 7.22 15.34
CA VAL A 173 -11.53 8.45 16.15
C VAL A 173 -11.35 8.17 17.65
N THR A 174 -11.94 7.09 18.17
CA THR A 174 -11.86 6.75 19.59
C THR A 174 -10.49 6.23 20.03
N THR A 175 -9.74 5.60 19.12
CA THR A 175 -8.44 5.01 19.48
C THR A 175 -7.28 5.99 19.39
N GLU A 176 -7.46 7.15 18.75
CA GLU A 176 -6.37 8.11 18.56
C GLU A 176 -6.11 8.93 19.83
N ASP A 177 -7.19 9.35 20.51
CA ASP A 177 -7.14 10.19 21.71
C ASP A 177 -6.76 9.40 22.98
N ASP A 178 -7.12 8.12 23.06
CA ASP A 178 -6.93 7.30 24.27
C ASP A 178 -5.48 6.85 24.52
N TRP A 179 -4.56 7.10 23.58
CA TRP A 179 -3.12 6.82 23.79
C TRP A 179 -2.43 7.85 24.69
N ASP A 180 -3.05 9.01 24.95
CA ASP A 180 -2.47 10.14 25.69
C ASP A 180 -2.04 9.80 27.13
N VAL A 181 -2.59 8.72 27.72
CA VAL A 181 -2.26 8.26 29.08
C VAL A 181 -1.05 7.32 29.12
N HIS A 182 -0.53 6.89 27.98
CA HIS A 182 0.61 5.99 27.86
C HIS A 182 1.76 6.64 27.09
N SER A 183 2.98 6.48 27.59
CA SER A 183 4.17 6.97 26.91
C SER A 183 4.75 5.86 26.05
N CYS A 184 4.80 6.09 24.73
CA CYS A 184 5.47 5.22 23.76
C CYS A 184 6.64 5.97 23.11
N ALA A 185 7.78 5.29 22.91
CA ALA A 185 8.94 5.91 22.27
C ALA A 185 8.74 6.12 20.76
N GLU A 186 7.89 5.30 20.14
CA GLU A 186 7.68 5.32 18.69
C GLU A 186 6.25 4.90 18.32
N LYS A 187 5.71 5.52 17.27
CA LYS A 187 4.42 5.21 16.65
C LYS A 187 4.59 5.12 15.14
N VAL A 188 4.07 4.06 14.52
CA VAL A 188 4.03 3.87 13.07
C VAL A 188 2.61 3.55 12.64
N VAL A 189 2.07 4.32 11.68
CA VAL A 189 0.74 4.06 11.10
C VAL A 189 0.92 3.55 9.69
N THR A 190 0.34 2.39 9.38
CA THR A 190 0.40 1.81 8.03
C THR A 190 -0.97 1.31 7.59
N THR A 191 -1.21 1.39 6.29
CA THR A 191 -2.48 1.00 5.66
C THR A 191 -2.41 -0.46 5.22
N VAL A 192 -3.38 -1.26 5.63
CA VAL A 192 -3.46 -2.69 5.30
C VAL A 192 -4.76 -3.03 4.61
N TYR A 193 -4.72 -4.06 3.75
CA TYR A 193 -5.92 -4.65 3.20
C TYR A 193 -6.50 -5.66 4.22
N PRO A 194 -7.67 -5.39 4.82
CA PRO A 194 -8.28 -6.36 5.71
C PRO A 194 -8.84 -7.50 4.87
N GLU A 195 -8.33 -8.72 5.04
CA GLU A 195 -9.04 -9.85 4.45
C GLU A 195 -10.41 -10.02 5.13
N PRO A 196 -11.47 -10.41 4.38
CA PRO A 196 -12.82 -10.54 4.92
C PRO A 196 -12.91 -11.41 6.18
N ILE A 197 -12.06 -12.42 6.30
CA ILE A 197 -12.01 -13.36 7.44
C ILE A 197 -11.48 -12.67 8.71
N PHE A 198 -10.70 -11.60 8.56
CA PHE A 198 -9.99 -10.95 9.67
C PHE A 198 -10.64 -9.64 10.14
N MET A 199 -11.76 -9.21 9.55
CA MET A 199 -12.36 -7.90 9.83
C MET A 199 -12.81 -7.71 11.29
N SER A 200 -13.32 -8.75 11.96
CA SER A 200 -13.84 -8.60 13.33
C SER A 200 -12.77 -8.49 14.40
N ASN A 201 -11.52 -8.87 14.11
CA ASN A 201 -10.41 -8.95 15.08
C ASN A 201 -9.08 -8.57 14.43
N LEU A 202 -9.08 -7.55 13.56
CA LEU A 202 -7.95 -7.27 12.67
C LEU A 202 -6.64 -7.04 13.44
N SER A 203 -6.66 -6.19 14.48
CA SER A 203 -5.48 -5.93 15.32
C SER A 203 -4.96 -7.20 16.00
N LEU A 204 -5.85 -8.08 16.46
CA LEU A 204 -5.48 -9.36 17.06
C LEU A 204 -4.90 -10.34 16.02
N ASN A 205 -5.49 -10.42 14.83
CA ASN A 205 -5.01 -11.29 13.76
C ASN A 205 -3.64 -10.85 13.27
N TYR A 206 -3.44 -9.55 13.02
CA TYR A 206 -2.12 -9.01 12.70
C TYR A 206 -1.13 -9.21 13.84
N GLY A 207 -1.52 -8.94 15.09
CA GLY A 207 -0.68 -9.21 16.26
C GLY A 207 -0.22 -10.66 16.37
N ARG A 208 -1.07 -11.63 15.98
CA ARG A 208 -0.74 -13.06 15.92
C ARG A 208 0.13 -13.41 14.72
N LEU A 209 -0.12 -12.85 13.53
CA LEU A 209 0.74 -13.06 12.36
C LEU A 209 2.19 -12.62 12.63
N LEU A 210 2.39 -11.64 13.50
CA LEU A 210 3.71 -11.18 13.88
C LEU A 210 4.41 -12.08 14.88
N GLN A 211 3.72 -13.04 15.52
CA GLN A 211 4.31 -13.93 16.52
C GLN A 211 5.15 -15.07 15.93
N GLY A 212 5.06 -15.31 14.61
CA GLY A 212 5.70 -16.45 13.94
C GLY A 212 4.91 -17.74 14.08
#